data_AF-A0A975W0Z8-F1
#
_entry.id   AF-A0A975W0Z8-F1
#
_cell.length_a   1.000
_cell.length_b   1.000
_cell.length_c   1.000
_cell.angle_alpha   90.00
_cell.angle_beta   90.00
_cell.angle_gamma   90.00
#
_symmetry.space_group_name_H-M   'P 1'
#
loop_
_entity.id
_entity.type
_entity.pdbx_description
1 polymer ?
#
loop_
_entity_poly.entity_id
_entity_poly.type
_entity_poly.pdbx_seq_one_letter_code
_entity_poly.pdbx_strand_id
1 'polypeptide(L)'
;MSRLLIRQLANLGTEHVEMYWLAGLVEKESGWFVRAAMRGVESGRYSKVELPIGLLPILSLGHVFARGERQSLPARGLIGQATISDTSECEEITSADIPAGLYSFDRRGSGIQRLLRYRTAQGDVLIPTIELVRFLFLHNSTLANAIVRPGALNLLFHPEAPGYQRVLTLRFTSKLPKRCLSHQFAQEFAWIALDPGARRAWDSVCLQSLGKEYVSFIPSQLRNSVWKFRGVQQGNQWLVLELLHLTGKHHPCDELYYGHPSTKEVIRSKENAERKPGADTNGDDDVSREHFVYDYELDDGQDGAKTHGEKSTDIYSKQSEFDRSITVEKVPIKLDRPGGNWTTEPVSTTGPMVEARKTIKVSSGDQRLSATLPPLEFKLLKPASWDCAGDLSALAGTVQKMAQRKPHYVQCRTMSRCFAPA
;
A
#
# COMPACT_ATOMS: atom_id res chain seq x y z
N MET A 1 -9.61 -3.01 14.09
CA MET A 1 -8.90 -2.26 13.03
C MET A 1 -9.53 -0.89 12.90
N SER A 2 -8.70 0.13 12.67
CA SER A 2 -9.12 1.48 12.34
C SER A 2 -9.92 1.50 11.04
N ARG A 3 -11.03 2.24 11.00
CA ARG A 3 -11.77 2.51 9.77
C ARG A 3 -11.15 3.68 9.02
N LEU A 4 -11.21 3.65 7.70
CA LEU A 4 -10.82 4.75 6.83
C LEU A 4 -12.02 5.14 5.97
N LEU A 5 -12.49 6.37 6.15
CA LEU A 5 -13.59 6.95 5.39
C LEU A 5 -13.04 7.98 4.40
N ILE A 6 -13.28 7.77 3.10
CA ILE A 6 -12.87 8.69 2.03
C ILE A 6 -14.06 9.60 1.70
N ARG A 7 -13.98 10.87 2.08
CA ARG A 7 -15.12 11.81 2.02
C ARG A 7 -15.66 12.02 0.62
N GLN A 8 -14.79 12.11 -0.39
CA GLN A 8 -15.21 12.28 -1.80
C GLN A 8 -16.06 11.10 -2.30
N LEU A 9 -15.75 9.90 -1.82
CA LEU A 9 -16.54 8.70 -2.15
C LEU A 9 -17.83 8.63 -1.35
N ALA A 10 -17.82 9.12 -0.10
CA ALA A 10 -19.05 9.27 0.69
C ALA A 10 -20.04 10.26 0.05
N ASN A 11 -19.52 11.32 -0.57
CA ASN A 11 -20.31 12.35 -1.24
C ASN A 11 -21.00 11.86 -2.54
N LEU A 12 -20.65 10.67 -3.05
CA LEU A 12 -21.33 10.08 -4.21
C LEU A 12 -22.74 9.56 -3.88
N GLY A 13 -23.10 9.48 -2.59
CA GLY A 13 -24.42 9.09 -2.13
C GLY A 13 -24.41 7.83 -1.25
N THR A 14 -25.59 7.26 -1.05
CA THR A 14 -25.78 6.07 -0.21
C THR A 14 -25.55 4.75 -0.95
N GLU A 15 -25.55 4.78 -2.27
CA GLU A 15 -25.29 3.60 -3.10
C GLU A 15 -23.85 3.11 -2.91
N HIS A 16 -23.66 1.79 -2.96
CA HIS A 16 -22.33 1.22 -3.06
C HIS A 16 -21.71 1.55 -4.43
N VAL A 17 -20.45 1.97 -4.42
CA VAL A 17 -19.73 2.33 -5.64
C VAL A 17 -18.49 1.47 -5.82
N GLU A 18 -18.34 0.90 -7.00
CA GLU A 18 -17.16 0.15 -7.43
C GLU A 18 -16.12 1.12 -8.01
N MET A 19 -14.85 0.94 -7.64
CA MET A 19 -13.70 1.53 -8.35
C MET A 19 -13.61 0.87 -9.73
N TYR A 20 -14.23 1.49 -10.72
CA TYR A 20 -14.36 0.90 -12.05
C TYR A 20 -13.07 1.08 -12.85
N TRP A 21 -12.54 2.30 -12.90
CA TRP A 21 -11.33 2.58 -13.68
C TRP A 21 -10.49 3.69 -13.06
N LEU A 22 -9.17 3.61 -13.24
CA LEU A 22 -8.23 4.68 -12.90
C LEU A 22 -7.79 5.37 -14.21
N ALA A 23 -8.17 6.62 -14.38
CA ALA A 23 -8.06 7.41 -15.60
C ALA A 23 -6.89 8.40 -15.56
N GLY A 24 -5.73 7.90 -15.13
CA GLY A 24 -4.49 8.68 -15.09
C GLY A 24 -4.43 9.70 -13.96
N LEU A 25 -3.48 10.62 -14.08
CA LEU A 25 -3.18 11.63 -13.07
C LEU A 25 -3.52 13.02 -13.59
N VAL A 26 -3.82 13.94 -12.67
CA VAL A 26 -4.03 15.35 -12.95
C VAL A 26 -3.31 16.19 -11.91
N GLU A 27 -2.58 17.19 -12.37
CA GLU A 27 -1.95 18.18 -11.52
C GLU A 27 -2.93 19.33 -11.24
N LYS A 28 -2.99 19.75 -9.99
CA LYS A 28 -3.72 20.93 -9.53
C LYS A 28 -2.80 21.79 -8.68
N GLU A 29 -3.23 23.01 -8.39
CA GLU A 29 -2.54 23.90 -7.43
C GLU A 29 -2.31 23.23 -6.07
N SER A 30 -3.19 22.30 -5.67
CA SER A 30 -3.15 21.54 -4.42
C SER A 30 -2.22 20.31 -4.43
N GLY A 31 -1.75 19.90 -5.60
CA GLY A 31 -0.89 18.74 -5.80
C GLY A 31 -1.45 17.79 -6.86
N TRP A 32 -1.04 16.53 -6.80
CA TRP A 32 -1.40 15.53 -7.79
C TRP A 32 -2.58 14.67 -7.33
N PHE A 33 -3.50 14.41 -8.27
CA PHE A 33 -4.71 13.63 -8.05
C PHE A 33 -4.80 12.50 -9.07
N VAL A 34 -5.40 11.39 -8.64
CA VAL A 34 -5.78 10.27 -9.49
C VAL A 34 -7.22 10.49 -9.93
N ARG A 35 -7.46 10.52 -11.24
CA ARG A 35 -8.81 10.54 -11.79
C ARG A 35 -9.36 9.12 -11.72
N ALA A 36 -10.53 8.94 -11.14
CA ALA A 36 -11.17 7.64 -11.03
C ALA A 36 -12.60 7.68 -11.59
N ALA A 37 -12.97 6.64 -12.32
CA ALA A 37 -14.35 6.35 -12.67
C ALA A 37 -14.92 5.38 -11.64
N MET A 38 -15.97 5.82 -10.95
CA MET A 38 -16.76 5.00 -10.04
C MET A 38 -18.00 4.51 -10.77
N ARG A 39 -18.46 3.30 -10.45
CA ARG A 39 -19.70 2.73 -10.99
C ARG A 39 -20.62 2.33 -9.85
N GLY A 40 -21.85 2.83 -9.86
CA GLY A 40 -22.91 2.38 -8.94
C GLY A 40 -23.16 0.87 -9.11
N VAL A 41 -23.07 0.12 -8.02
CA VAL A 41 -23.21 -1.34 -8.04
C VAL A 41 -24.63 -1.76 -8.43
N GLU A 42 -25.65 -0.99 -8.02
CA GLU A 42 -27.05 -1.27 -8.29
C GLU A 42 -27.52 -0.56 -9.57
N SER A 43 -27.19 0.73 -9.68
CA SER A 43 -27.69 1.60 -10.76
C SER A 43 -26.89 1.48 -12.05
N GLY A 44 -25.66 0.98 -11.99
CA GLY A 44 -24.71 0.99 -13.11
C GLY A 44 -24.27 2.40 -13.54
N ARG A 45 -24.66 3.46 -12.82
CA ARG A 45 -24.32 4.84 -13.18
C ARG A 45 -22.85 5.13 -12.91
N TYR A 46 -22.23 5.90 -13.79
CA TYR A 46 -20.84 6.28 -13.66
C TYR A 46 -20.69 7.69 -13.08
N SER A 47 -19.77 7.82 -12.14
CA SER A 47 -19.36 9.09 -11.54
C SER A 47 -17.85 9.26 -11.67
N LYS A 48 -17.38 10.45 -12.03
CA LYS A 48 -15.95 10.76 -12.01
C LYS A 48 -15.59 11.41 -10.69
N VAL A 49 -14.49 10.97 -10.08
CA VAL A 49 -13.93 11.57 -8.87
C VAL A 49 -12.44 11.78 -9.03
N GLU A 50 -11.91 12.71 -8.26
CA GLU A 50 -10.48 12.97 -8.17
C GLU A 50 -10.05 12.75 -6.72
N LEU A 51 -9.08 11.88 -6.55
CA LEU A 51 -8.59 11.43 -5.25
C LEU A 51 -7.13 11.83 -5.12
N PRO A 52 -6.65 12.32 -3.96
CA PRO A 52 -5.25 12.64 -3.77
C PRO A 52 -4.36 11.44 -4.13
N ILE A 53 -3.25 11.68 -4.84
CA ILE A 53 -2.37 10.60 -5.26
C ILE A 53 -1.84 9.77 -4.10
N GLY A 54 -1.72 10.36 -2.91
CA GLY A 54 -1.35 9.66 -1.68
C GLY A 54 -2.25 8.46 -1.36
N LEU A 55 -3.50 8.41 -1.85
CA LEU A 55 -4.41 7.26 -1.71
C LEU A 55 -4.10 6.09 -2.65
N LEU A 56 -3.38 6.33 -3.74
CA LEU A 56 -3.16 5.33 -4.79
C LEU A 56 -2.66 3.96 -4.28
N PRO A 57 -1.83 3.83 -3.22
CA PRO A 57 -1.46 2.53 -2.64
C PRO A 57 -2.65 1.61 -2.33
N ILE A 58 -3.80 2.17 -1.92
CA ILE A 58 -5.01 1.44 -1.51
C ILE A 58 -6.13 1.41 -2.56
N LEU A 59 -5.96 2.09 -3.69
CA LEU A 59 -6.92 2.12 -4.78
C LEU A 59 -6.59 1.01 -5.79
N SER A 60 -7.52 0.09 -6.04
CA SER A 60 -7.40 -0.93 -7.09
C SER A 60 -8.77 -1.20 -7.69
N LEU A 61 -8.79 -1.63 -8.95
CA LEU A 61 -10.04 -1.81 -9.69
C LEU A 61 -10.87 -2.93 -9.08
N GLY A 62 -12.19 -2.79 -9.08
CA GLY A 62 -13.13 -3.79 -8.56
C GLY A 62 -13.38 -3.73 -7.06
N HIS A 63 -12.70 -2.88 -6.29
CA HIS A 63 -13.04 -2.66 -4.88
C HIS A 63 -14.32 -1.84 -4.73
N VAL A 64 -15.14 -2.19 -3.75
CA VAL A 64 -16.41 -1.51 -3.46
C VAL A 64 -16.25 -0.61 -2.25
N PHE A 65 -16.89 0.56 -2.31
CA PHE A 65 -16.96 1.51 -1.23
C PHE A 65 -18.43 1.77 -0.87
N ALA A 66 -18.73 1.75 0.43
CA ALA A 66 -20.04 2.12 0.95
C ALA A 66 -19.86 3.33 1.86
N ARG A 67 -20.50 4.47 1.50
CA ARG A 67 -20.37 5.74 2.25
C ARG A 67 -18.91 6.13 2.53
N GLY A 68 -18.03 5.90 1.55
CA GLY A 68 -16.61 6.20 1.65
C GLY A 68 -15.72 5.14 2.34
N GLU A 69 -16.30 4.09 2.94
CA GLU A 69 -15.53 2.99 3.54
C GLU A 69 -15.36 1.83 2.56
N ARG A 70 -14.11 1.37 2.40
CA ARG A 70 -13.78 0.21 1.57
C ARG A 70 -14.38 -1.07 2.17
N GLN A 71 -15.13 -1.80 1.36
CA GLN A 71 -15.70 -3.10 1.71
C GLN A 71 -14.64 -4.21 1.61
N SER A 72 -14.82 -5.28 2.38
CA SER A 72 -13.90 -6.43 2.39
C SER A 72 -13.97 -7.27 1.12
N LEU A 73 -15.15 -7.33 0.50
CA LEU A 73 -15.40 -8.09 -0.72
C LEU A 73 -15.41 -7.16 -1.94
N PRO A 74 -14.68 -7.49 -3.01
CA PRO A 74 -14.77 -6.76 -4.26
C PRO A 74 -16.06 -7.07 -5.02
N ALA A 75 -16.39 -6.20 -5.97
CA ALA A 75 -17.54 -6.37 -6.86
C ALA A 75 -17.34 -7.49 -7.87
N ARG A 76 -16.11 -7.67 -8.37
CA ARG A 76 -15.82 -8.64 -9.44
C ARG A 76 -14.37 -9.11 -9.45
N GLY A 77 -14.16 -10.16 -10.23
CA GLY A 77 -12.87 -10.74 -10.54
C GLY A 77 -12.66 -12.11 -9.91
N LEU A 78 -11.82 -12.90 -10.56
CA LEU A 78 -11.34 -14.21 -10.15
C LEU A 78 -9.85 -14.12 -9.86
N ILE A 79 -9.33 -15.01 -9.03
CA ILE A 79 -7.89 -15.12 -8.84
C ILE A 79 -7.28 -15.86 -10.01
N GLY A 80 -6.39 -15.17 -10.71
CA GLY A 80 -5.54 -15.71 -11.75
C GLY A 80 -4.09 -15.81 -11.29
N GLN A 81 -3.33 -16.62 -11.99
CA GLN A 81 -1.88 -16.71 -11.87
C GLN A 81 -1.26 -16.79 -13.26
N ALA A 82 -0.18 -16.06 -13.49
CA ALA A 82 0.58 -16.10 -14.73
C ALA A 82 2.08 -16.04 -14.42
N THR A 83 2.90 -16.59 -15.31
CA THR A 83 4.35 -16.43 -15.26
C THR A 83 4.76 -15.51 -16.42
N ILE A 84 5.37 -14.39 -16.07
CA ILE A 84 5.89 -13.41 -17.03
C ILE A 84 7.38 -13.69 -17.22
N SER A 85 7.78 -14.08 -18.43
CA SER A 85 9.18 -14.42 -18.73
C SER A 85 10.11 -13.24 -18.48
N ASP A 86 9.72 -12.05 -18.91
CA ASP A 86 10.44 -10.80 -18.68
C ASP A 86 9.45 -9.63 -18.64
N THR A 87 9.40 -8.91 -17.51
CA THR A 87 8.47 -7.78 -17.36
C THR A 87 8.83 -6.56 -18.19
N SER A 88 10.05 -6.46 -18.72
CA SER A 88 10.44 -5.40 -19.65
C SER A 88 10.03 -5.67 -21.10
N GLU A 89 9.74 -6.94 -21.45
CA GLU A 89 9.28 -7.35 -22.78
C GLU A 89 7.74 -7.29 -22.87
N CYS A 90 7.19 -6.08 -22.70
CA CYS A 90 5.76 -5.82 -22.80
C CYS A 90 5.41 -5.05 -24.08
N GLU A 91 4.17 -5.23 -24.53
CA GLU A 91 3.56 -4.36 -25.52
C GLU A 91 2.64 -3.35 -24.83
N GLU A 92 2.91 -2.06 -24.97
CA GLU A 92 2.01 -1.03 -24.46
C GLU A 92 0.82 -0.84 -25.41
N ILE A 93 -0.37 -1.14 -24.91
CA ILE A 93 -1.65 -0.96 -25.61
C ILE A 93 -2.49 0.08 -24.88
N THR A 94 -3.68 0.38 -25.39
CA THR A 94 -4.62 1.33 -24.80
C THR A 94 -5.88 0.64 -24.30
N SER A 95 -6.67 1.31 -23.46
CA SER A 95 -7.94 0.77 -22.99
C SER A 95 -9.00 0.66 -24.11
N ALA A 96 -8.77 1.25 -25.28
CA ALA A 96 -9.55 1.00 -26.50
C ALA A 96 -9.32 -0.42 -27.06
N ASP A 97 -8.18 -1.04 -26.76
CA ASP A 97 -7.81 -2.38 -27.24
C ASP A 97 -8.37 -3.49 -26.35
N ILE A 98 -9.02 -3.14 -25.23
CA ILE A 98 -9.68 -4.11 -24.35
C ILE A 98 -10.96 -4.60 -25.02
N PRO A 99 -11.14 -5.92 -25.20
CA PRO A 99 -12.38 -6.45 -25.76
C PRO A 99 -13.59 -6.07 -24.91
N ALA A 100 -14.67 -5.60 -25.53
CA ALA A 100 -15.88 -5.19 -24.82
C ALA A 100 -16.50 -6.33 -23.98
N GLY A 101 -16.32 -7.59 -24.40
CA GLY A 101 -16.76 -8.77 -23.65
C GLY A 101 -15.91 -9.06 -22.40
N LEU A 102 -14.68 -8.56 -22.35
CA LEU A 102 -13.78 -8.68 -21.21
C LEU A 102 -14.04 -7.54 -20.21
N TYR A 103 -14.16 -6.31 -20.72
CA TYR A 103 -14.46 -5.13 -19.92
C TYR A 103 -15.12 -4.04 -20.77
N SER A 104 -16.36 -3.68 -20.46
CA SER A 104 -17.12 -2.68 -21.23
C SER A 104 -16.93 -1.26 -20.68
N PHE A 105 -16.76 -0.27 -21.54
CA PHE A 105 -16.87 1.15 -21.16
C PHE A 105 -18.17 1.80 -21.67
N ASP A 106 -19.18 0.99 -22.00
CA ASP A 106 -20.52 1.40 -22.43
C ASP A 106 -20.52 2.50 -23.51
N ARG A 107 -19.69 2.29 -24.55
CA ARG A 107 -19.50 3.15 -25.74
C ARG A 107 -18.94 4.56 -25.48
N ARG A 108 -18.36 4.81 -24.30
CA ARG A 108 -17.78 6.12 -23.95
C ARG A 108 -16.34 6.28 -24.43
N GLY A 109 -16.16 6.48 -25.75
CA GLY A 109 -14.92 6.98 -26.36
C GLY A 109 -13.71 6.04 -26.29
N SER A 110 -12.80 6.16 -27.26
CA SER A 110 -11.56 5.37 -27.32
C SER A 110 -10.77 5.52 -26.02
N GLY A 111 -10.62 4.42 -25.28
CA GLY A 111 -9.89 4.41 -24.03
C GLY A 111 -8.41 4.72 -24.25
N ILE A 112 -7.94 5.90 -23.80
CA ILE A 112 -6.54 6.34 -23.96
C ILE A 112 -5.61 5.84 -22.83
N GLN A 113 -6.16 5.14 -21.84
CA GLN A 113 -5.41 4.72 -20.66
C GLN A 113 -4.50 3.55 -21.03
N ARG A 114 -3.26 3.56 -20.56
CA ARG A 114 -2.27 2.57 -20.97
C ARG A 114 -2.42 1.27 -20.19
N LEU A 115 -2.20 0.18 -20.93
CA LEU A 115 -2.05 -1.16 -20.39
C LEU A 115 -0.76 -1.76 -20.94
N LEU A 116 -0.18 -2.66 -20.17
CA LEU A 116 0.89 -3.51 -20.63
C LEU A 116 0.30 -4.89 -20.95
N ARG A 117 0.57 -5.38 -22.15
CA ARG A 117 0.23 -6.73 -22.59
C ARG A 117 1.45 -7.62 -22.48
N TYR A 118 1.28 -8.72 -21.74
CA TYR A 118 2.24 -9.81 -21.69
C TYR A 118 1.64 -11.05 -22.34
N ARG A 119 2.35 -11.63 -23.31
CA ARG A 119 1.96 -12.91 -23.92
C ARG A 119 2.57 -14.03 -23.09
N THR A 120 1.73 -14.86 -22.49
CA THR A 120 2.15 -15.97 -21.63
C THR A 120 1.65 -17.30 -22.17
N ALA A 121 2.17 -18.41 -21.66
CA ALA A 121 1.66 -19.74 -22.00
C ALA A 121 0.18 -19.92 -21.56
N GLN A 122 -0.27 -19.17 -20.54
CA GLN A 122 -1.64 -19.20 -20.01
C GLN A 122 -2.56 -18.17 -20.67
N GLY A 123 -2.10 -17.47 -21.71
CA GLY A 123 -2.84 -16.42 -22.41
C GLY A 123 -2.27 -15.02 -22.27
N ASP A 124 -2.95 -14.05 -22.87
CA ASP A 124 -2.56 -12.64 -22.77
C ASP A 124 -2.96 -12.09 -21.40
N VAL A 125 -2.01 -11.48 -20.70
CA VAL A 125 -2.25 -10.75 -19.45
C VAL A 125 -2.18 -9.26 -19.76
N LEU A 126 -3.32 -8.58 -19.65
CA LEU A 126 -3.45 -7.13 -19.78
C LEU A 126 -3.47 -6.52 -18.38
N ILE A 127 -2.51 -5.66 -18.07
CA ILE A 127 -2.46 -4.96 -16.78
C ILE A 127 -2.50 -3.44 -16.99
N PRO A 128 -3.41 -2.71 -16.34
CA PRO A 128 -3.36 -1.25 -16.32
C PRO A 128 -1.99 -0.77 -15.85
N THR A 129 -1.37 0.14 -16.61
CA THR A 129 0.00 0.58 -16.29
C THR A 129 0.09 1.20 -14.90
N ILE A 130 -0.94 1.93 -14.49
CA ILE A 130 -1.05 2.50 -13.13
C ILE A 130 -1.11 1.43 -12.04
N GLU A 131 -1.65 0.23 -12.32
CA GLU A 131 -1.72 -0.87 -11.36
C GLU A 131 -0.34 -1.50 -11.13
N LEU A 132 0.46 -1.66 -12.20
CA LEU A 132 1.83 -2.16 -12.06
C LEU A 132 2.72 -1.14 -11.33
N VAL A 133 2.60 0.15 -11.67
CA VAL A 133 3.27 1.25 -10.94
C VAL A 133 2.86 1.24 -9.46
N ARG A 134 1.55 1.14 -9.19
CA ARG A 134 1.02 1.07 -7.82
C ARG A 134 1.63 -0.10 -7.08
N PHE A 135 1.69 -1.28 -7.68
CA PHE A 135 2.19 -2.47 -7.02
C PHE A 135 3.69 -2.41 -6.74
N LEU A 136 4.50 -2.03 -7.72
CA LEU A 136 5.95 -2.03 -7.64
C LEU A 136 6.52 -0.93 -6.75
N PHE A 137 5.88 0.24 -6.71
CA PHE A 137 6.50 1.46 -6.18
C PHE A 137 5.72 2.12 -5.04
N LEU A 138 4.38 1.98 -5.03
CA LEU A 138 3.52 2.78 -4.16
C LEU A 138 3.15 2.00 -2.90
N HIS A 139 4.09 1.96 -1.96
CA HIS A 139 3.94 1.29 -0.67
C HIS A 139 3.31 2.16 0.42
N ASN A 140 3.38 3.48 0.28
CA ASN A 140 2.77 4.45 1.19
C ASN A 140 2.45 5.77 0.47
N SER A 141 1.77 6.68 1.17
CA SER A 141 1.40 8.01 0.65
C SER A 141 2.63 8.87 0.36
N THR A 142 3.70 8.75 1.14
CA THR A 142 4.96 9.47 0.88
C THR A 142 5.55 9.11 -0.50
N LEU A 143 5.64 7.81 -0.83
CA LEU A 143 6.14 7.35 -2.13
C LEU A 143 5.17 7.72 -3.27
N ALA A 144 3.86 7.64 -3.05
CA ALA A 144 2.87 8.06 -4.03
C ALA A 144 2.96 9.56 -4.37
N ASN A 145 3.21 10.43 -3.39
CA ASN A 145 3.45 11.85 -3.65
C ASN A 145 4.85 12.11 -4.24
N ALA A 146 5.82 11.23 -4.03
CA ALA A 146 7.18 11.38 -4.57
C ALA A 146 7.28 10.95 -6.04
N ILE A 147 6.53 9.94 -6.49
CA ILE A 147 6.73 9.32 -7.81
C ILE A 147 6.50 10.25 -9.00
N VAL A 148 5.69 11.30 -8.81
CA VAL A 148 5.34 12.29 -9.83
C VAL A 148 6.30 13.48 -9.87
N ARG A 149 7.30 13.52 -8.99
CA ARG A 149 8.27 14.61 -8.88
C ARG A 149 9.67 14.14 -9.26
N PRO A 150 10.34 14.77 -10.23
CA PRO A 150 11.72 14.41 -10.58
C PRO A 150 12.65 14.47 -9.37
N GLY A 151 13.39 13.39 -9.13
CA GLY A 151 14.39 13.31 -8.06
C GLY A 151 13.86 13.28 -6.62
N ALA A 152 12.54 13.30 -6.40
CA ALA A 152 11.98 13.37 -5.03
C ALA A 152 12.31 12.15 -4.16
N LEU A 153 12.61 10.98 -4.76
CA LEU A 153 13.09 9.80 -4.04
C LEU A 153 14.38 10.10 -3.24
N ASN A 154 15.28 10.91 -3.81
CA ASN A 154 16.55 11.29 -3.18
C ASN A 154 16.38 12.22 -1.97
N LEU A 155 15.17 12.75 -1.74
CA LEU A 155 14.88 13.56 -0.56
C LEU A 155 14.52 12.69 0.66
N LEU A 156 14.19 11.41 0.44
CA LEU A 156 13.70 10.49 1.48
C LEU A 156 14.83 9.73 2.20
N PHE A 157 16.03 9.72 1.63
CA PHE A 157 17.21 9.07 2.19
C PHE A 157 18.48 9.79 1.75
N HIS A 158 19.59 9.55 2.44
CA HIS A 158 20.91 10.02 2.01
C HIS A 158 21.34 9.16 0.81
N PRO A 159 21.55 9.74 -0.38
CA PRO A 159 21.81 8.97 -1.59
C PRO A 159 23.06 8.10 -1.45
N GLU A 160 22.93 6.86 -1.91
CA GLU A 160 24.02 5.91 -2.09
C GLU A 160 24.16 5.60 -3.59
N ALA A 161 25.34 5.15 -4.03
CA ALA A 161 25.53 4.78 -5.43
C ALA A 161 24.64 3.57 -5.80
N PRO A 162 23.92 3.60 -6.94
CA PRO A 162 23.17 2.45 -7.43
C PRO A 162 24.06 1.24 -7.71
N GLY A 163 23.48 0.05 -7.61
CA GLY A 163 24.16 -1.23 -7.85
C GLY A 163 24.27 -2.10 -6.60
N TYR A 164 24.91 -3.25 -6.78
CA TYR A 164 25.08 -4.25 -5.74
C TYR A 164 26.07 -3.81 -4.66
N GLN A 165 25.70 -3.99 -3.39
CA GLN A 165 26.57 -3.75 -2.25
C GLN A 165 26.44 -4.92 -1.26
N ARG A 166 27.54 -5.56 -0.86
CA ARG A 166 27.47 -6.69 0.10
C ARG A 166 26.72 -6.29 1.38
N VAL A 167 27.11 -5.15 1.95
CA VAL A 167 26.49 -4.55 3.13
C VAL A 167 25.97 -3.17 2.76
N LEU A 168 24.66 -2.96 2.90
CA LEU A 168 23.99 -1.71 2.58
C LEU A 168 23.47 -1.04 3.85
N THR A 169 23.72 0.26 4.00
CA THR A 169 23.16 1.07 5.10
C THR A 169 22.28 2.20 4.56
N LEU A 170 20.96 2.05 4.66
CA LEU A 170 20.01 3.10 4.30
C LEU A 170 19.82 4.11 5.43
N ARG A 171 20.21 5.37 5.18
CA ARG A 171 19.98 6.47 6.12
C ARG A 171 18.79 7.31 5.67
N PHE A 172 17.60 7.00 6.16
CA PHE A 172 16.40 7.78 5.85
C PHE A 172 16.49 9.21 6.39
N THR A 173 15.81 10.15 5.74
CA THR A 173 15.66 11.54 6.23
C THR A 173 14.37 11.68 7.05
N SER A 174 14.17 12.85 7.67
CA SER A 174 12.91 13.18 8.34
C SER A 174 11.72 13.37 7.39
N LYS A 175 11.95 13.42 6.07
CA LYS A 175 10.88 13.51 5.06
C LYS A 175 10.13 12.19 4.89
N LEU A 176 10.72 11.07 5.30
CA LEU A 176 10.05 9.78 5.30
C LEU A 176 9.55 9.44 6.71
N PRO A 177 8.24 9.32 6.95
CA PRO A 177 7.73 9.11 8.30
C PRO A 177 8.23 7.81 8.94
N LYS A 178 8.81 7.92 10.15
CA LYS A 178 9.32 6.78 10.94
C LYS A 178 8.30 5.64 11.09
N ARG A 179 7.01 5.95 11.15
CA ARG A 179 5.91 4.97 11.31
C ARG A 179 5.77 4.01 10.13
N CYS A 180 6.23 4.41 8.94
CA CYS A 180 6.22 3.58 7.72
C CYS A 180 7.37 2.57 7.68
N LEU A 181 8.39 2.76 8.52
CA LEU A 181 9.63 1.98 8.46
C LEU A 181 9.44 0.61 9.11
N SER A 182 9.43 -0.43 8.28
CA SER A 182 9.49 -1.84 8.63
C SER A 182 10.62 -2.53 7.87
N HIS A 183 10.98 -3.76 8.25
CA HIS A 183 11.99 -4.54 7.51
C HIS A 183 11.56 -4.77 6.05
N GLN A 184 10.27 -5.03 5.83
CA GLN A 184 9.74 -5.20 4.48
C GLN A 184 9.81 -3.90 3.68
N PHE A 185 9.39 -2.78 4.27
CA PHE A 185 9.48 -1.49 3.60
C PHE A 185 10.93 -1.12 3.27
N ALA A 186 11.88 -1.38 4.18
CA ALA A 186 13.29 -1.09 3.95
C ALA A 186 13.86 -1.88 2.75
N GLN A 187 13.48 -3.16 2.62
CA GLN A 187 13.87 -3.99 1.48
C GLN A 187 13.29 -3.48 0.16
N GLU A 188 12.00 -3.15 0.14
CA GLU A 188 11.34 -2.58 -1.03
C GLU A 188 11.97 -1.24 -1.43
N PHE A 189 12.22 -0.37 -0.46
CA PHE A 189 12.88 0.90 -0.70
C PHE A 189 14.30 0.71 -1.21
N ALA A 190 15.08 -0.21 -0.65
CA ALA A 190 16.43 -0.53 -1.12
C ALA A 190 16.42 -0.94 -2.59
N TRP A 191 15.48 -1.81 -2.97
CA TRP A 191 15.29 -2.23 -4.35
C TRP A 191 14.98 -1.05 -5.27
N ILE A 192 13.96 -0.25 -4.95
CA ILE A 192 13.58 0.93 -5.76
C ILE A 192 14.74 1.93 -5.90
N ALA A 193 15.47 2.18 -4.80
CA ALA A 193 16.48 3.22 -4.76
C ALA A 193 17.78 2.81 -5.46
N LEU A 194 18.21 1.55 -5.32
CA LEU A 194 19.56 1.12 -5.66
C LEU A 194 19.64 0.05 -6.76
N ASP A 195 18.58 -0.74 -7.02
CA ASP A 195 18.59 -1.59 -8.22
C ASP A 195 18.54 -0.68 -9.47
N PRO A 196 19.51 -0.77 -10.39
CA PRO A 196 19.54 0.13 -11.55
C PRO A 196 18.30 0.03 -12.43
N GLY A 197 17.69 -1.16 -12.56
CA GLY A 197 16.49 -1.37 -13.34
C GLY A 197 15.26 -0.77 -12.68
N ALA A 198 15.06 -1.05 -11.39
CA ALA A 198 13.98 -0.51 -10.58
C ALA A 198 14.04 1.01 -10.48
N ARG A 199 15.25 1.56 -10.29
CA ARG A 199 15.47 3.00 -10.19
C ARG A 199 15.10 3.72 -11.49
N ARG A 200 15.55 3.20 -12.65
CA ARG A 200 15.15 3.74 -13.96
C ARG A 200 13.65 3.63 -14.17
N ALA A 201 13.05 2.50 -13.78
CA ALA A 201 11.60 2.30 -13.91
C ALA A 201 10.82 3.32 -13.06
N TRP A 202 11.22 3.54 -11.80
CA TRP A 202 10.66 4.58 -10.93
C TRP A 202 10.74 5.97 -11.58
N ASP A 203 11.95 6.39 -11.99
CA ASP A 203 12.16 7.73 -12.55
C ASP A 203 11.39 7.91 -13.87
N SER A 204 11.21 6.85 -14.65
CA SER A 204 10.46 6.88 -15.90
C SER A 204 8.96 7.13 -15.73
N VAL A 205 8.37 6.85 -14.55
CA VAL A 205 6.93 7.10 -14.31
C VAL A 205 6.63 8.59 -14.47
N CYS A 206 7.39 9.44 -13.79
CA CYS A 206 7.26 10.89 -13.92
C CYS A 206 7.54 11.34 -15.37
N LEU A 207 8.67 10.92 -15.94
CA LEU A 207 9.10 11.33 -17.29
C LEU A 207 8.10 10.94 -18.39
N GLN A 208 7.49 9.76 -18.28
CA GLN A 208 6.56 9.24 -19.29
C GLN A 208 5.11 9.63 -19.05
N SER A 209 4.74 10.11 -17.85
CA SER A 209 3.37 10.50 -17.52
C SER A 209 3.15 12.02 -17.48
N LEU A 210 4.22 12.82 -17.31
CA LEU A 210 4.11 14.28 -17.20
C LEU A 210 3.44 14.89 -18.45
N GLY A 211 2.42 15.73 -18.23
CA GLY A 211 1.65 16.37 -19.29
C GLY A 211 0.73 15.43 -20.08
N LYS A 212 0.61 14.15 -19.68
CA LYS A 212 -0.25 13.17 -20.35
C LYS A 212 -1.48 12.84 -19.51
N GLU A 213 -2.55 12.44 -20.19
CA GLU A 213 -3.80 12.04 -19.56
C GLU A 213 -3.81 10.59 -19.02
N TYR A 214 -2.67 9.91 -19.10
CA TYR A 214 -2.50 8.51 -18.71
C TYR A 214 -1.16 8.32 -18.00
N VAL A 215 -1.07 7.24 -17.21
CA VAL A 215 0.20 6.82 -16.61
C VAL A 215 0.91 5.89 -17.57
N SER A 216 2.20 6.14 -17.79
CA SER A 216 3.11 5.26 -18.54
C SER A 216 4.46 5.22 -17.83
N PHE A 217 5.23 4.16 -18.06
CA PHE A 217 6.59 4.00 -17.55
C PHE A 217 7.31 2.89 -18.31
N ILE A 218 8.62 2.77 -18.12
CA ILE A 218 9.44 1.69 -18.67
C ILE A 218 9.60 0.64 -17.55
N PRO A 219 9.01 -0.56 -17.66
CA PRO A 219 9.13 -1.57 -16.63
C PRO A 219 10.57 -2.02 -16.39
N SER A 220 10.90 -2.35 -15.14
CA SER A 220 12.15 -3.04 -14.83
C SER A 220 12.11 -4.47 -15.37
N GLN A 221 13.29 -5.06 -15.62
CA GLN A 221 13.41 -6.45 -16.03
C GLN A 221 13.32 -7.36 -14.80
N LEU A 222 12.18 -8.03 -14.64
CA LEU A 222 11.97 -9.10 -13.67
C LEU A 222 11.78 -10.39 -14.46
N ARG A 223 12.73 -11.32 -14.33
CA ARG A 223 12.73 -12.57 -15.11
C ARG A 223 11.92 -13.64 -14.40
N ASN A 224 11.18 -14.43 -15.18
CA ASN A 224 10.37 -15.56 -14.70
C ASN A 224 9.47 -15.17 -13.51
N SER A 225 8.89 -13.98 -13.57
CA SER A 225 8.11 -13.38 -12.50
C SER A 225 6.74 -14.04 -12.41
N VAL A 226 6.43 -14.65 -11.26
CA VAL A 226 5.14 -15.28 -11.00
C VAL A 226 4.21 -14.24 -10.39
N TRP A 227 3.10 -13.99 -11.08
CA TRP A 227 2.11 -12.99 -10.68
C TRP A 227 0.86 -13.69 -10.20
N LYS A 228 0.36 -13.32 -9.01
CA LYS A 228 -1.01 -13.65 -8.58
C LYS A 228 -1.82 -12.37 -8.54
N PHE A 229 -3.01 -12.42 -9.11
CA PHE A 229 -3.83 -11.25 -9.28
C PHE A 229 -5.32 -11.58 -9.20
N ARG A 230 -6.12 -10.57 -8.87
CA ARG A 230 -7.54 -10.57 -9.17
C ARG A 230 -7.74 -9.97 -10.56
N GLY A 231 -8.45 -10.67 -11.43
CA GLY A 231 -8.72 -10.24 -12.80
C GLY A 231 -10.06 -10.71 -13.33
N VAL A 232 -10.48 -10.19 -14.47
CA VAL A 232 -11.57 -10.76 -15.27
C VAL A 232 -10.97 -11.52 -16.45
N GLN A 233 -11.61 -12.62 -16.84
CA GLN A 233 -11.13 -13.48 -17.91
C GLN A 233 -12.21 -13.63 -18.98
N GLN A 234 -11.79 -13.58 -20.24
CA GLN A 234 -12.61 -13.98 -21.37
C GLN A 234 -11.72 -14.75 -22.34
N GLY A 235 -12.05 -16.03 -22.58
CA GLY A 235 -11.19 -16.93 -23.36
C GLY A 235 -9.78 -17.00 -22.78
N ASN A 236 -8.77 -16.78 -23.63
CA ASN A 236 -7.36 -16.81 -23.25
C ASN A 236 -6.78 -15.42 -22.91
N GLN A 237 -7.63 -14.48 -22.50
CA GLN A 237 -7.20 -13.12 -22.14
C GLN A 237 -7.67 -12.76 -20.73
N TRP A 238 -6.76 -12.16 -19.97
CA TRP A 238 -6.99 -11.66 -18.62
C TRP A 238 -6.82 -10.15 -18.59
N LEU A 239 -7.77 -9.46 -17.95
CA LEU A 239 -7.56 -8.08 -17.50
C LEU A 239 -7.32 -8.10 -15.98
N VAL A 240 -6.14 -7.67 -15.57
CA VAL A 240 -5.76 -7.53 -14.17
C VAL A 240 -6.48 -6.33 -13.56
N LEU A 241 -7.19 -6.57 -12.45
CA LEU A 241 -7.87 -5.55 -11.65
C LEU A 241 -7.03 -5.14 -10.43
N GLU A 242 -6.33 -6.10 -9.83
CA GLU A 242 -5.46 -5.90 -8.68
C GLU A 242 -4.36 -6.98 -8.66
N LEU A 243 -3.09 -6.57 -8.66
CA LEU A 243 -1.98 -7.42 -8.31
C LEU A 243 -1.96 -7.68 -6.80
N LEU A 244 -1.76 -8.94 -6.44
CA LEU A 244 -1.74 -9.40 -5.05
C LEU A 244 -0.34 -9.90 -4.67
N HIS A 245 0.34 -10.54 -5.62
CA HIS A 245 1.67 -11.07 -5.43
C HIS A 245 2.52 -11.03 -6.70
N LEU A 246 3.83 -10.83 -6.53
CA LEU A 246 4.83 -10.80 -7.60
C LEU A 246 6.19 -11.30 -7.09
N THR A 247 6.88 -12.11 -7.89
CA THR A 247 8.26 -12.58 -7.65
C THR A 247 9.27 -11.98 -8.65
N GLY A 248 10.56 -12.32 -8.51
CA GLY A 248 11.58 -11.98 -9.50
C GLY A 248 12.35 -10.68 -9.20
N LYS A 249 12.10 -10.05 -8.04
CA LYS A 249 12.96 -8.97 -7.54
C LYS A 249 14.25 -9.56 -6.98
N HIS A 250 15.37 -8.88 -7.24
CA HIS A 250 16.66 -9.24 -6.68
C HIS A 250 17.05 -8.26 -5.59
N HIS A 251 17.58 -8.76 -4.47
CA HIS A 251 18.13 -7.87 -3.47
C HIS A 251 19.40 -7.17 -3.99
N PRO A 252 19.51 -5.83 -3.82
CA PRO A 252 20.73 -5.11 -4.16
C PRO A 252 21.86 -5.32 -3.13
N CYS A 253 21.67 -6.20 -2.14
CA CYS A 253 22.63 -6.47 -1.06
C CYS A 253 22.47 -7.86 -0.42
N ASP A 254 23.43 -8.27 0.41
CA ASP A 254 23.34 -9.46 1.29
C ASP A 254 22.88 -9.10 2.71
N GLU A 255 23.22 -7.89 3.17
CA GLU A 255 22.88 -7.36 4.49
C GLU A 255 22.34 -5.94 4.36
N LEU A 256 21.21 -5.66 5.01
CA LEU A 256 20.54 -4.36 4.97
C LEU A 256 20.39 -3.78 6.39
N TYR A 257 21.09 -2.69 6.63
CA TYR A 257 20.94 -1.85 7.80
C TYR A 257 20.12 -0.61 7.45
N TYR A 258 19.23 -0.16 8.33
CA TYR A 258 18.50 1.08 8.10
C TYR A 258 18.32 1.94 9.35
N GLY A 259 18.45 3.25 9.19
CA GLY A 259 18.36 4.24 10.26
C GLY A 259 17.41 5.39 9.93
N HIS A 260 16.93 6.09 10.96
CA HIS A 260 16.08 7.28 10.81
C HIS A 260 16.40 8.30 11.92
N PRO A 261 16.39 9.62 11.65
CA PRO A 261 16.80 10.67 12.60
C PRO A 261 16.05 10.65 13.93
N SER A 262 14.78 10.24 13.91
CA SER A 262 13.93 10.09 15.10
C SER A 262 14.01 8.72 15.80
N THR A 263 14.95 7.84 15.40
CA THR A 263 15.23 6.58 16.10
C THR A 263 16.45 6.80 16.97
N LYS A 264 16.23 6.99 18.28
CA LYS A 264 17.25 7.28 19.27
C LYS A 264 17.30 6.14 20.29
N GLU A 265 18.49 5.69 20.65
CA GLU A 265 18.73 4.79 21.76
C GLU A 265 19.52 5.56 22.83
N VAL A 266 18.99 5.58 24.05
CA VAL A 266 19.65 6.23 25.19
C VAL A 266 20.52 5.19 25.88
N ILE A 267 21.83 5.38 25.83
CA ILE A 267 22.76 4.56 26.59
C ILE A 267 22.78 5.09 28.02
N ARG A 268 22.29 4.27 28.97
CA ARG A 268 22.41 4.58 30.40
C ARG A 268 23.75 4.06 30.89
N SER A 269 24.67 4.95 31.26
CA SER A 269 25.89 4.59 31.98
C SER A 269 25.52 4.03 33.37
N LYS A 270 26.08 2.88 33.72
CA LYS A 270 25.85 2.17 35.00
C LYS A 270 26.62 2.77 36.19
N GLU A 271 26.92 4.07 36.16
CA GLU A 271 27.56 4.74 37.29
C GLU A 271 26.50 5.42 38.15
N ASN A 272 26.36 4.93 39.38
CA ASN A 272 25.55 5.44 40.49
C ASN A 272 24.03 5.16 40.43
N ALA A 273 23.67 3.88 40.59
CA ALA A 273 22.34 3.49 41.05
C ALA A 273 22.40 3.10 42.54
N GLU A 274 22.56 4.09 43.43
CA GLU A 274 22.26 3.89 44.85
C GLU A 274 20.74 3.74 45.03
N ARG A 275 20.30 2.55 45.45
CA ARG A 275 18.92 2.25 45.79
C ARG A 275 18.56 2.90 47.13
N LYS A 276 17.53 3.74 47.18
CA LYS A 276 16.82 4.07 48.43
C LYS A 276 15.60 3.15 48.62
N PRO A 277 15.28 2.70 49.85
CA PRO A 277 14.10 1.88 50.12
C PRO A 277 12.81 2.71 50.05
N GLY A 278 11.72 2.05 49.62
CA GLY A 278 10.45 2.65 49.24
C GLY A 278 9.63 3.26 50.37
N ALA A 279 8.73 4.16 49.97
CA ALA A 279 7.60 4.62 50.77
C ALA A 279 6.33 4.02 50.16
N ASP A 280 5.60 3.26 50.96
CA ASP A 280 4.29 2.72 50.64
C ASP A 280 3.28 3.87 50.55
N THR A 281 2.50 3.92 49.47
CA THR A 281 1.23 4.65 49.43
C THR A 281 0.16 3.78 48.80
N ASN A 282 -0.73 3.26 49.65
CA ASN A 282 -2.05 2.80 49.27
C ASN A 282 -2.87 3.98 48.74
N GLY A 283 -3.36 3.86 47.51
CA GLY A 283 -4.30 4.80 46.89
C GLY A 283 -5.15 4.03 45.89
N ASP A 284 -6.34 3.64 46.35
CA ASP A 284 -7.44 3.09 45.56
C ASP A 284 -7.95 4.20 44.64
N ASP A 285 -7.74 4.06 43.33
CA ASP A 285 -8.38 4.89 42.31
C ASP A 285 -8.75 3.97 41.13
N ASP A 286 -9.99 3.50 41.16
CA ASP A 286 -10.67 2.75 40.09
C ASP A 286 -10.99 3.68 38.91
N VAL A 287 -9.94 4.10 38.19
CA VAL A 287 -10.09 4.86 36.94
C VAL A 287 -10.12 3.86 35.78
N SER A 288 -11.32 3.61 35.28
CA SER A 288 -11.54 2.89 34.01
C SER A 288 -10.64 3.48 32.91
N ARG A 289 -9.69 2.69 32.39
CA ARG A 289 -8.78 3.17 31.33
C ARG A 289 -9.41 2.93 29.97
N GLU A 290 -9.69 4.03 29.27
CA GLU A 290 -10.19 4.00 27.90
C GLU A 290 -9.07 3.59 26.92
N HIS A 291 -9.29 2.52 26.17
CA HIS A 291 -8.47 2.16 25.02
C HIS A 291 -9.05 2.80 23.76
N PHE A 292 -8.34 3.79 23.20
CA PHE A 292 -8.82 4.49 22.01
C PHE A 292 -8.54 3.70 20.72
N VAL A 293 -9.59 3.37 19.99
CA VAL A 293 -9.50 2.96 18.58
C VAL A 293 -9.76 4.18 17.71
N TYR A 294 -8.77 4.56 16.92
CA TYR A 294 -8.87 5.72 16.03
C TYR A 294 -9.42 5.33 14.68
N ASP A 295 -10.52 5.96 14.28
CA ASP A 295 -11.02 5.93 12.92
C ASP A 295 -10.53 7.20 12.20
N TYR A 296 -10.33 7.11 10.89
CA TYR A 296 -9.76 8.19 10.09
C TYR A 296 -10.77 8.66 9.04
N GLU A 297 -11.04 9.95 9.03
CA GLU A 297 -11.83 10.62 7.99
C GLU A 297 -10.86 11.39 7.09
N LEU A 298 -10.75 10.95 5.84
CA LEU A 298 -9.85 11.53 4.86
C LEU A 298 -10.55 12.66 4.11
N ASP A 299 -9.89 13.82 4.11
CA ASP A 299 -10.35 15.01 3.40
C ASP A 299 -10.14 14.91 1.89
N ASP A 300 -10.48 15.98 1.17
CA ASP A 300 -10.32 16.00 -0.26
C ASP A 300 -8.88 16.18 -0.76
N GLY A 301 -7.94 16.41 0.16
CA GLY A 301 -6.53 16.69 -0.07
C GLY A 301 -6.23 18.03 -0.73
N GLN A 302 -7.23 18.91 -0.91
CA GLN A 302 -7.02 20.23 -1.53
C GLN A 302 -6.15 21.14 -0.66
N ASP A 303 -6.33 21.08 0.66
CA ASP A 303 -5.55 21.88 1.61
C ASP A 303 -4.16 21.29 1.91
N GLY A 304 -3.88 20.09 1.38
CA GLY A 304 -2.67 19.33 1.65
C GLY A 304 -2.57 18.82 3.09
N ALA A 305 -1.40 18.27 3.43
CA ALA A 305 -1.11 17.78 4.78
C ALA A 305 -0.05 18.63 5.47
N LYS A 306 -0.14 18.78 6.79
CA LYS A 306 0.93 19.46 7.55
C LYS A 306 2.19 18.58 7.62
N THR A 307 3.29 19.17 8.06
CA THR A 307 4.61 18.50 8.07
C THR A 307 4.86 17.56 9.26
N HIS A 308 3.96 17.52 10.25
CA HIS A 308 4.17 16.79 11.52
C HIS A 308 2.89 16.13 12.04
N GLY A 309 3.03 15.20 12.99
CA GLY A 309 1.90 14.57 13.67
C GLY A 309 1.24 13.47 12.85
N GLU A 310 2.06 12.76 12.08
CA GLU A 310 1.67 11.74 11.12
C GLU A 310 0.83 10.64 11.79
N LYS A 311 -0.26 10.30 11.13
CA LYS A 311 -1.10 9.14 11.46
C LYS A 311 -0.76 8.00 10.53
N SER A 312 -1.04 6.79 10.95
CA SER A 312 -0.78 5.61 10.13
C SER A 312 -1.92 4.62 10.27
N THR A 313 -2.28 4.01 9.16
CA THR A 313 -3.16 2.83 9.14
C THR A 313 -2.46 1.71 8.38
N ASP A 314 -2.76 0.49 8.79
CA ASP A 314 -2.29 -0.68 8.09
C ASP A 314 -3.06 -0.83 6.77
N ILE A 315 -2.36 -1.29 5.74
CA ILE A 315 -2.96 -1.63 4.45
C ILE A 315 -2.81 -3.12 4.19
N TYR A 316 -3.76 -3.69 3.44
CA TYR A 316 -3.67 -5.08 3.00
C TYR A 316 -2.34 -5.32 2.28
N SER A 317 -1.67 -6.42 2.62
CA SER A 317 -0.34 -6.72 2.13
C SER A 317 -0.38 -7.02 0.63
N LYS A 318 0.22 -6.15 -0.20
CA LYS A 318 0.84 -6.58 -1.45
C LYS A 318 2.01 -7.48 -1.08
N GLN A 319 2.06 -8.68 -1.62
CA GLN A 319 3.13 -9.63 -1.32
C GLN A 319 4.16 -9.59 -2.44
N SER A 320 5.27 -8.90 -2.22
CA SER A 320 6.44 -9.05 -3.10
C SER A 320 7.41 -10.01 -2.47
N GLU A 321 7.94 -10.92 -3.28
CA GLU A 321 8.99 -11.84 -2.86
C GLU A 321 10.28 -11.52 -3.61
N PHE A 322 11.38 -11.51 -2.85
CA PHE A 322 12.73 -11.37 -3.36
C PHE A 322 13.33 -12.75 -3.60
N ASP A 323 14.34 -12.80 -4.47
CA ASP A 323 15.09 -14.00 -4.85
C ASP A 323 15.71 -14.76 -3.67
N ARG A 324 15.97 -14.08 -2.56
CA ARG A 324 16.55 -14.66 -1.34
C ARG A 324 16.11 -13.89 -0.10
N SER A 325 16.30 -14.51 1.06
CA SER A 325 16.18 -13.82 2.35
C SER A 325 17.52 -13.20 2.74
N ILE A 326 17.49 -11.99 3.30
CA ILE A 326 18.69 -11.26 3.76
C ILE A 326 18.54 -10.84 5.23
N THR A 327 19.67 -10.52 5.86
CA THR A 327 19.67 -9.90 7.20
C THR A 327 19.17 -8.47 7.08
N VAL A 328 18.15 -8.10 7.86
CA VAL A 328 17.61 -6.74 7.90
C VAL A 328 17.55 -6.24 9.32
N GLU A 329 18.31 -5.18 9.62
CA GLU A 329 18.41 -4.62 10.96
C GLU A 329 18.19 -3.11 11.00
N LYS A 330 17.50 -2.67 12.04
CA LYS A 330 17.29 -1.25 12.30
C LYS A 330 18.41 -0.72 13.20
N VAL A 331 19.15 0.28 12.72
CA VAL A 331 20.25 0.91 13.47
C VAL A 331 19.74 2.19 14.15
N PRO A 332 19.70 2.25 15.50
CA PRO A 332 19.36 3.45 16.23
C PRO A 332 20.54 4.44 16.30
N ILE A 333 20.23 5.73 16.42
CA ILE A 333 21.21 6.77 16.75
C ILE A 333 21.48 6.70 18.26
N LYS A 334 22.71 6.38 18.64
CA LYS A 334 23.16 6.38 20.03
C LYS A 334 23.33 7.82 20.53
N LEU A 335 22.68 8.15 21.65
CA LEU A 335 22.84 9.42 22.34
C LEU A 335 23.31 9.17 23.77
N ASP A 336 24.48 9.71 24.10
CA ASP A 336 24.94 9.79 25.48
C ASP A 336 24.15 10.91 26.17
N ARG A 337 23.42 10.55 27.23
CA ARG A 337 22.81 11.53 28.13
C ARG A 337 23.46 11.41 29.51
N PRO A 338 23.96 12.50 30.11
CA PRO A 338 24.30 12.51 31.53
C PRO A 338 23.06 12.14 32.35
N GLY A 339 23.24 11.26 33.34
CA GLY A 339 22.16 10.64 34.10
C GLY A 339 21.21 11.64 34.76
N GLY A 340 20.02 11.81 34.18
CA GLY A 340 18.89 12.43 34.85
C GLY A 340 17.99 11.35 35.44
N ASN A 341 17.82 11.37 36.76
CA ASN A 341 16.93 10.47 37.49
C ASN A 341 15.48 10.70 37.06
N TRP A 342 14.93 9.78 36.27
CA TRP A 342 13.50 9.66 36.05
C TRP A 342 13.09 8.23 36.45
N THR A 343 12.59 8.09 37.67
CA THR A 343 11.82 6.93 38.11
C THR A 343 10.49 6.95 37.37
N THR A 344 10.33 6.08 36.38
CA THR A 344 9.00 5.76 35.83
C THR A 344 8.46 4.63 36.68
N GLU A 345 7.51 4.92 37.57
CA GLU A 345 6.84 3.89 38.36
C GLU A 345 6.12 2.91 37.42
N PRO A 346 6.21 1.60 37.66
CA PRO A 346 5.42 0.62 36.94
C PRO A 346 3.96 0.80 37.35
N VAL A 347 3.19 1.43 36.49
CA VAL A 347 1.75 1.56 36.65
C VAL A 347 1.12 0.16 36.59
N SER A 348 0.48 -0.24 37.69
CA SER A 348 -0.31 -1.48 37.78
C SER A 348 -1.42 -1.51 36.71
N THR A 349 -1.54 -2.65 36.02
CA THR A 349 -2.42 -2.88 34.85
C THR A 349 -3.48 -3.95 35.15
N THR A 350 -4.45 -3.64 36.01
CA THR A 350 -5.50 -4.60 36.40
C THR A 350 -6.94 -4.05 36.39
N GLY A 351 -7.22 -2.97 35.66
CA GLY A 351 -8.58 -2.44 35.48
C GLY A 351 -9.29 -2.92 34.20
N PRO A 352 -10.64 -2.95 34.17
CA PRO A 352 -11.41 -3.27 32.97
C PRO A 352 -11.18 -2.22 31.86
N MET A 353 -10.90 -2.70 30.65
CA MET A 353 -10.55 -1.85 29.50
C MET A 353 -11.81 -1.55 28.68
N VAL A 354 -12.21 -0.27 28.62
CA VAL A 354 -13.34 0.18 27.79
C VAL A 354 -12.81 0.68 26.45
N GLU A 355 -13.25 0.10 25.32
CA GLU A 355 -12.87 0.59 23.99
C GLU A 355 -13.67 1.85 23.64
N ALA A 356 -12.99 2.99 23.52
CA ALA A 356 -13.58 4.25 23.08
C ALA A 356 -13.13 4.55 21.64
N ARG A 357 -14.05 4.94 20.75
CA ARG A 357 -13.70 5.26 19.35
C ARG A 357 -13.60 6.76 19.12
N LYS A 358 -12.53 7.19 18.44
CA LYS A 358 -12.29 8.60 18.10
C LYS A 358 -12.01 8.75 16.60
N THR A 359 -12.78 9.59 15.93
CA THR A 359 -12.54 9.94 14.53
C THR A 359 -11.56 11.11 14.44
N ILE A 360 -10.50 10.94 13.65
CA ILE A 360 -9.52 11.99 13.36
C ILE A 360 -9.60 12.35 11.88
N LYS A 361 -9.73 13.65 11.59
CA LYS A 361 -9.59 14.16 10.23
C LYS A 361 -8.13 14.16 9.81
N VAL A 362 -7.85 13.61 8.64
CA VAL A 362 -6.50 13.42 8.09
C VAL A 362 -6.47 13.78 6.61
N SER A 363 -5.28 14.01 6.07
CA SER A 363 -5.08 14.21 4.63
C SER A 363 -4.05 13.24 4.06
N SER A 364 -4.19 12.92 2.77
CA SER A 364 -3.15 12.22 1.99
C SER A 364 -2.58 13.08 0.86
N GLY A 365 -2.95 14.37 0.82
CA GLY A 365 -2.38 15.35 -0.09
C GLY A 365 -0.91 15.64 0.20
N ASP A 366 -0.27 16.41 -0.69
CA ASP A 366 1.14 16.78 -0.54
C ASP A 366 1.35 17.67 0.70
N GLN A 367 2.57 17.65 1.22
CA GLN A 367 2.88 18.42 2.42
C GLN A 367 2.96 19.93 2.14
N ARG A 368 2.27 20.75 2.93
CA ARG A 368 2.22 22.22 2.79
C ARG A 368 2.41 22.92 4.13
N LEU A 369 2.96 24.14 4.08
CA LEU A 369 3.16 24.97 5.27
C LEU A 369 1.84 25.49 5.86
N SER A 370 0.84 25.77 5.02
CA SER A 370 -0.48 26.28 5.43
C SER A 370 -1.47 25.18 5.84
N ALA A 371 -1.12 23.91 5.63
CA ALA A 371 -2.03 22.79 5.91
C ALA A 371 -2.21 22.57 7.42
N THR A 372 -3.43 22.20 7.81
CA THR A 372 -3.81 22.00 9.22
C THR A 372 -3.97 20.53 9.59
N LEU A 373 -4.34 19.69 8.60
CA LEU A 373 -4.62 18.28 8.82
C LEU A 373 -3.34 17.45 8.88
N PRO A 374 -3.25 16.48 9.82
CA PRO A 374 -2.14 15.55 9.86
C PRO A 374 -2.11 14.65 8.62
N PRO A 375 -0.91 14.30 8.11
CA PRO A 375 -0.79 13.35 7.01
C PRO A 375 -1.18 11.95 7.50
N LEU A 376 -1.89 11.21 6.65
CA LEU A 376 -2.17 9.78 6.81
C LEU A 376 -1.18 8.97 5.99
N GLU A 377 -0.46 8.10 6.66
CA GLU A 377 0.45 7.15 6.04
C GLU A 377 -0.09 5.72 6.03
N PHE A 378 0.42 4.92 5.10
CA PHE A 378 0.10 3.51 4.97
C PHE A 378 1.29 2.65 5.35
N LYS A 379 1.05 1.65 6.19
CA LYS A 379 2.09 0.71 6.63
C LYS A 379 1.91 -0.64 5.95
N LEU A 380 2.99 -1.12 5.33
CA LEU A 380 3.05 -2.48 4.82
C LEU A 380 3.01 -3.47 5.99
N LEU A 381 1.99 -4.33 5.98
CA LEU A 381 1.87 -5.44 6.91
C LEU A 381 2.84 -6.56 6.53
N LYS A 382 3.53 -7.11 7.54
CA LYS A 382 4.30 -8.34 7.38
C LYS A 382 3.30 -9.48 7.12
N PRO A 383 3.43 -10.25 6.02
CA PRO A 383 2.63 -11.45 5.81
C PRO A 383 2.81 -12.41 6.99
N ALA A 384 1.72 -13.01 7.46
CA ALA A 384 1.81 -14.10 8.43
C ALA A 384 2.54 -15.29 7.77
N SER A 385 3.40 -15.99 8.52
CA SER A 385 3.97 -17.26 8.03
C SER A 385 2.85 -18.30 7.90
N TRP A 386 3.02 -19.25 6.98
CA TRP A 386 2.07 -20.35 6.79
C TRP A 386 1.91 -21.21 8.04
N ASP A 387 2.91 -21.22 8.92
CA ASP A 387 2.86 -21.89 10.23
C ASP A 387 1.79 -21.28 11.16
N CYS A 388 1.34 -20.05 10.90
CA CYS A 388 0.24 -19.41 11.60
C CYS A 388 -1.14 -19.66 10.96
N ALA A 389 -1.21 -20.33 9.81
CA ALA A 389 -2.44 -20.57 9.04
C ALA A 389 -3.10 -21.93 9.34
N GLY A 390 -2.94 -22.42 10.58
CA GLY A 390 -3.57 -23.65 11.05
C GLY A 390 -5.07 -23.73 10.68
N ASP A 391 -5.48 -24.92 10.21
CA ASP A 391 -6.86 -25.34 9.92
C ASP A 391 -7.72 -24.55 8.92
N LEU A 392 -7.14 -23.62 8.16
CA LEU A 392 -7.90 -22.93 7.10
C LEU A 392 -8.12 -23.80 5.84
N SER A 393 -7.54 -24.99 5.77
CA SER A 393 -7.72 -25.96 4.68
C SER A 393 -9.14 -26.54 4.66
N ALA A 394 -9.68 -26.88 5.83
CA ALA A 394 -11.05 -27.39 5.98
C ALA A 394 -12.10 -26.34 5.58
N LEU A 395 -11.86 -25.07 5.94
CA LEU A 395 -12.70 -23.95 5.53
C LEU A 395 -12.64 -23.75 4.01
N ALA A 396 -11.45 -23.82 3.40
CA ALA A 396 -11.30 -23.73 1.95
C ALA A 396 -12.06 -24.84 1.21
N GLY A 397 -11.92 -26.10 1.66
CA GLY A 397 -12.65 -27.23 1.09
C GLY A 397 -14.17 -27.11 1.25
N THR A 398 -14.64 -26.52 2.35
CA THR A 398 -16.06 -26.27 2.59
C THR A 398 -16.62 -25.20 1.66
N VAL A 399 -15.91 -24.07 1.52
CA VAL A 399 -16.28 -22.98 0.59
C VAL A 399 -16.34 -23.49 -0.86
N GLN A 400 -15.40 -24.35 -1.25
CA GLN A 400 -15.40 -24.93 -2.59
C GLN A 400 -16.60 -25.85 -2.85
N LYS A 401 -16.94 -26.72 -1.88
CA LYS A 401 -18.13 -27.59 -1.98
C LYS A 401 -19.43 -26.77 -2.02
N MET A 402 -19.48 -25.62 -1.34
CA MET A 402 -20.61 -24.70 -1.42
C MET A 402 -20.71 -24.03 -2.81
N ALA A 403 -19.59 -23.61 -3.38
CA ALA A 403 -19.54 -23.04 -4.73
C ALA A 403 -20.02 -24.01 -5.82
N GLN A 404 -19.69 -25.29 -5.70
CA GLN A 404 -20.15 -26.32 -6.64
C GLN A 404 -21.65 -26.65 -6.51
N ARG A 405 -22.21 -26.56 -5.30
CA ARG A 405 -23.62 -26.94 -5.03
C ARG A 405 -24.63 -25.83 -5.26
N LYS A 406 -24.23 -24.55 -5.20
CA LYS A 406 -25.13 -23.40 -5.42
C LYS A 406 -24.46 -22.34 -6.29
N PRO A 407 -24.34 -22.57 -7.61
CA PRO A 407 -23.68 -21.64 -8.53
C PRO A 407 -24.31 -20.24 -8.52
N HIS A 408 -25.63 -20.13 -8.31
CA HIS A 408 -26.35 -18.85 -8.26
C HIS A 408 -26.20 -18.05 -6.95
N TYR A 409 -25.79 -18.69 -5.84
CA TYR A 409 -25.55 -17.98 -4.57
C TYR A 409 -24.10 -17.53 -4.40
N VAL A 410 -23.16 -18.18 -5.09
CA VAL A 410 -21.74 -17.82 -5.07
C VAL A 410 -21.40 -16.71 -6.08
N GLN A 411 -22.34 -16.38 -6.96
CA GLN A 411 -22.24 -15.27 -7.92
C GLN A 411 -22.19 -13.88 -7.26
N CYS A 412 -22.53 -13.75 -5.97
CA CYS A 412 -22.41 -12.50 -5.19
C CYS A 412 -21.30 -12.51 -4.13
N ARG A 413 -20.56 -13.60 -3.92
CA ARG A 413 -19.47 -13.69 -2.92
C ARG A 413 -18.43 -14.75 -3.30
N THR A 414 -17.63 -14.50 -4.32
CA THR A 414 -16.49 -15.38 -4.65
C THR A 414 -15.29 -15.07 -3.76
N MET A 415 -15.17 -15.82 -2.65
CA MET A 415 -13.87 -16.07 -2.03
C MET A 415 -13.07 -16.97 -2.96
N SER A 416 -12.05 -16.39 -3.58
CA SER A 416 -11.07 -17.13 -4.35
C SER A 416 -10.01 -17.73 -3.43
N ARG A 417 -9.85 -19.05 -3.48
CA ARG A 417 -8.62 -19.72 -3.04
C ARG A 417 -8.10 -20.60 -4.15
N CYS A 418 -6.80 -20.44 -4.40
CA CYS A 418 -6.04 -21.07 -5.46
C CYS A 418 -6.05 -22.59 -5.35
N PHE A 419 -6.23 -23.22 -6.51
CA PHE A 419 -5.87 -24.60 -6.79
C PHE A 419 -4.45 -24.66 -7.36
N ALA A 420 -3.69 -25.68 -6.98
CA ALA A 420 -2.63 -26.28 -7.79
C ALA A 420 -2.73 -27.81 -7.62
N PRO A 421 -2.61 -28.62 -8.68
CA PRO A 421 -2.35 -30.05 -8.55
C PRO A 421 -0.85 -30.30 -8.29
N ALA A 422 -0.58 -31.51 -7.79
CA ALA A 422 0.68 -32.02 -7.25
C ALA A 422 1.92 -31.86 -8.13
#